data_AF-A0A2U2N263-F1
#
_entry.id   AF-A0A2U2N263-F1
#
_cell.length_a   1.000
_cell.length_b   1.000
_cell.length_c   1.000
_cell.angle_alpha   90.00
_cell.angle_beta   90.00
_cell.angle_gamma   90.00
#
_symmetry.space_group_name_H-M   'P 1'
#
loop_
_entity.id
_entity.type
_entity.pdbx_description
1 polymer ?
#
loop_
_entity_poly.entity_id
_entity_poly.type
_entity_poly.pdbx_seq_one_letter_code
_entity_poly.pdbx_strand_id
1 'polypeptide(L)'
;MRVMSSVVSMSQLAVTMRDARIVQKMTQAELAERAGLTRPWVSQFEQGKIINASFARVLSMCQVLGVAVTLGYDAPDCTEETNTEESHPAAVLPRTDTQVETDAKTPVAEVMPITAAFNQQGHDYGEELQSKLREFRKSMSVSTEDYLKGLSAS
;
A
#
# COMPACT_ATOMS: atom_id res chain seq x y z
N MET A 1 16.28 -9.08 22.03
CA MET A 1 16.80 -9.89 20.91
C MET A 1 15.90 -9.64 19.70
N ARG A 2 16.45 -9.16 18.58
CA ARG A 2 15.67 -8.94 17.35
C ARG A 2 15.81 -10.20 16.48
N VAL A 3 14.69 -10.80 16.11
CA VAL A 3 14.67 -11.94 15.18
C VAL A 3 14.40 -11.38 13.78
N MET A 4 15.25 -11.75 12.82
CA MET A 4 15.05 -11.42 11.41
C MET A 4 14.82 -12.72 10.65
N SER A 5 13.73 -12.78 9.91
CA SER A 5 13.33 -13.95 9.12
C SER A 5 13.10 -13.53 7.68
N SER A 6 13.63 -14.30 6.72
CA SER A 6 13.25 -14.14 5.31
C SER A 6 11.88 -14.78 5.08
N VAL A 7 10.95 -14.00 4.54
CA VAL A 7 9.56 -14.42 4.29
C VAL A 7 9.30 -14.35 2.78
N VAL A 8 8.99 -15.49 2.17
CA VAL A 8 8.74 -15.62 0.72
C VAL A 8 7.29 -16.00 0.38
N SER A 9 6.43 -16.16 1.39
CA SER A 9 5.04 -16.60 1.22
C SER A 9 4.09 -16.01 2.26
N MET A 10 2.79 -15.96 1.92
CA MET A 10 1.74 -15.48 2.83
C MET A 10 1.61 -16.34 4.09
N SER A 11 1.79 -17.67 3.98
CA SER A 11 1.75 -18.56 5.13
C SER A 11 2.89 -18.30 6.12
N GLN A 12 4.11 -18.08 5.63
CA GLN A 12 5.25 -17.71 6.47
C GLN A 12 5.05 -16.34 7.13
N LEU A 13 4.46 -15.39 6.40
CA LEU A 13 4.10 -14.08 6.94
C LEU A 13 3.08 -14.22 8.08
N ALA A 14 2.02 -15.01 7.88
CA ALA A 14 0.99 -15.26 8.88
C ALA A 14 1.55 -15.89 10.16
N VAL A 15 2.45 -16.88 10.02
CA VAL A 15 3.16 -17.50 11.17
C VAL A 15 4.00 -16.46 11.90
N THR A 16 4.79 -15.67 11.18
CA THR A 16 5.64 -14.62 11.77
C THR A 16 4.82 -13.60 12.56
N MET A 17 3.69 -13.15 12.01
CA MET A 17 2.79 -12.21 12.69
C MET A 17 2.12 -12.84 13.92
N ARG A 18 1.72 -14.11 13.84
CA ARG A 18 1.15 -14.85 14.97
C ARG A 18 2.17 -14.98 16.11
N ASP A 19 3.41 -15.30 15.79
CA ASP A 19 4.49 -15.42 16.77
C ASP A 19 4.76 -14.08 17.44
N ALA A 20 4.83 -12.99 16.66
CA ALA A 20 4.95 -11.64 17.21
C ALA A 20 3.79 -11.28 18.16
N ARG A 21 2.55 -11.64 17.79
CA ARG A 21 1.37 -11.44 18.66
C ARG A 21 1.49 -12.21 19.98
N ILE A 22 1.91 -13.48 19.93
CA ILE A 22 2.07 -14.33 21.12
C ILE A 22 3.16 -13.78 22.05
N VAL A 23 4.29 -13.33 21.49
CA VAL A 23 5.38 -12.71 22.25
C VAL A 23 4.90 -11.44 22.97
N GLN A 24 4.04 -10.65 22.32
CA GLN A 24 3.41 -9.48 22.94
C GLN A 24 2.25 -9.81 23.90
N LYS A 25 1.91 -11.09 24.08
CA LYS A 25 0.80 -11.56 24.93
C LYS A 25 -0.56 -10.93 24.57
N MET A 26 -0.75 -10.59 23.29
CA MET A 26 -2.01 -10.06 22.80
C MET A 26 -2.92 -11.19 22.33
N THR A 27 -4.22 -11.09 22.59
CA THR A 27 -5.24 -11.92 21.96
C THR A 27 -5.49 -11.47 20.51
N GLN A 28 -6.12 -12.33 19.71
CA GLN A 28 -6.54 -11.96 18.35
C GLN A 28 -7.57 -10.83 18.35
N ALA A 29 -8.40 -10.73 19.39
CA ALA A 29 -9.39 -9.68 19.53
C ALA A 29 -8.73 -8.32 19.76
N GLU A 30 -7.76 -8.26 20.69
CA GLU A 30 -7.01 -7.03 20.98
C GLU A 30 -6.17 -6.57 19.79
N LEU A 31 -5.55 -7.51 19.05
CA LEU A 31 -4.83 -7.16 17.82
C LEU A 31 -5.78 -6.60 16.77
N ALA A 32 -6.94 -7.23 16.59
CA ALA A 32 -7.94 -6.77 15.63
C ALA A 32 -8.41 -5.35 15.95
N GLU A 33 -8.78 -5.10 17.21
CA GLU A 33 -9.22 -3.79 17.69
C GLU A 33 -8.16 -2.72 17.43
N ARG A 34 -6.91 -2.95 17.87
CA ARG A 34 -5.82 -1.98 17.71
C ARG A 34 -5.41 -1.76 16.26
N ALA A 35 -5.55 -2.76 15.40
CA ALA A 35 -5.21 -2.67 13.98
C ALA A 35 -6.37 -2.16 13.11
N GLY A 36 -7.56 -1.90 13.67
CA GLY A 36 -8.74 -1.51 12.89
C GLY A 36 -9.28 -2.65 12.01
N LEU A 37 -9.14 -3.89 12.47
CA LEU A 37 -9.53 -5.11 11.76
C LEU A 37 -10.61 -5.87 12.52
N THR A 38 -11.21 -6.87 11.88
CA THR A 38 -12.15 -7.76 12.56
C THR A 38 -11.43 -8.98 13.11
N ARG A 39 -11.87 -9.48 14.28
CA ARG A 39 -11.31 -10.71 14.86
C ARG A 39 -11.39 -11.92 13.91
N PRO A 40 -12.50 -12.17 13.16
CA PRO A 40 -12.54 -13.25 12.17
C PRO A 40 -11.47 -13.10 11.09
N TRP A 41 -11.20 -11.87 10.63
CA TRP A 41 -10.15 -11.62 9.64
C TRP A 41 -8.77 -11.99 10.19
N VAL A 42 -8.43 -11.54 11.40
CA VAL A 42 -7.15 -11.91 12.06
C VAL A 42 -7.04 -13.42 12.23
N SER A 43 -8.11 -14.08 12.67
CA SER A 43 -8.12 -15.54 12.81
C SER A 43 -7.91 -16.27 11.49
N GLN A 44 -8.52 -15.82 10.40
CA GLN A 44 -8.35 -16.45 9.07
C GLN A 44 -6.95 -16.19 8.52
N PHE A 45 -6.41 -14.98 8.72
CA PHE A 45 -5.06 -14.62 8.35
C PHE A 45 -4.03 -15.51 9.05
N GLU A 46 -4.07 -15.61 10.39
CA GLU A 46 -3.13 -16.43 11.18
C GLU A 46 -3.26 -17.94 10.92
N GLN A 47 -4.36 -18.38 10.31
CA GLN A 47 -4.57 -19.77 9.86
C GLN A 47 -4.07 -20.02 8.43
N GLY A 48 -3.59 -18.99 7.73
CA GLY A 48 -3.17 -19.09 6.32
C GLY A 48 -4.34 -19.27 5.34
N LYS A 49 -5.59 -19.00 5.76
CA LYS A 49 -6.78 -19.14 4.91
C LYS A 49 -6.96 -17.99 3.92
N ILE A 50 -6.28 -16.86 4.15
CA ILE A 50 -6.33 -15.71 3.27
C ILE A 50 -5.12 -15.78 2.34
N ILE A 51 -5.35 -16.19 1.09
CA ILE A 51 -4.30 -16.25 0.07
C ILE A 51 -3.86 -14.84 -0.37
N ASN A 52 -4.83 -13.94 -0.54
CA ASN A 52 -4.61 -12.58 -1.04
C ASN A 52 -4.96 -11.53 0.02
N ALA A 53 -4.20 -11.52 1.12
CA ALA A 53 -4.38 -10.50 2.15
C ALA A 53 -3.97 -9.13 1.62
N SER A 54 -4.81 -8.12 1.84
CA SER A 54 -4.48 -6.74 1.50
C SER A 54 -3.22 -6.32 2.24
N PHE A 55 -2.22 -5.82 1.49
CA PHE A 55 -0.95 -5.36 2.05
C PHE A 55 -1.15 -4.26 3.09
N ALA A 56 -2.14 -3.37 2.89
CA ALA A 56 -2.51 -2.34 3.85
C ALA A 56 -2.90 -2.93 5.22
N ARG A 57 -3.71 -4.00 5.23
CA ARG A 57 -4.11 -4.67 6.48
C ARG A 57 -2.93 -5.36 7.18
N VAL A 58 -2.05 -5.97 6.40
CA VAL A 58 -0.80 -6.56 6.90
C VAL A 58 0.04 -5.47 7.57
N LEU A 59 0.24 -4.32 6.91
CA LEU A 59 0.99 -3.20 7.47
C LEU A 59 0.35 -2.64 8.75
N SER A 60 -0.98 -2.58 8.85
CA SER A 60 -1.67 -2.20 10.09
C SER A 60 -1.33 -3.15 11.24
N MET A 61 -1.29 -4.46 10.98
CA MET A 61 -0.82 -5.42 12.01
C MET A 61 0.65 -5.21 12.35
N CYS A 62 1.52 -5.00 11.35
CA CYS A 62 2.94 -4.73 11.58
C CYS A 62 3.14 -3.55 12.53
N GLN A 63 2.38 -2.46 12.33
CA GLN A 63 2.45 -1.27 13.17
C GLN A 63 2.10 -1.56 14.63
N VAL A 64 1.02 -2.31 14.87
CA VAL A 64 0.61 -2.70 16.23
C VAL A 64 1.59 -3.68 16.87
N LEU A 65 2.10 -4.63 16.09
CA LEU A 65 3.01 -5.68 16.56
C LEU A 65 4.49 -5.25 16.59
N GLY A 66 4.81 -4.00 16.24
CA GLY A 66 6.19 -3.52 16.18
C GLY A 66 7.07 -4.31 15.21
N VAL A 67 6.47 -4.93 14.18
CA VAL A 67 7.17 -5.69 13.15
C VAL A 67 7.63 -4.72 12.05
N ALA A 68 8.91 -4.75 11.74
CA ALA A 68 9.48 -3.96 10.65
C ALA A 68 9.49 -4.78 9.36
N VAL A 69 9.05 -4.18 8.26
CA VAL A 69 9.15 -4.74 6.91
C VAL A 69 10.26 -3.99 6.17
N THR A 70 11.24 -4.73 5.65
CA THR A 70 12.35 -4.17 4.86
C THR A 70 12.20 -4.63 3.42
N LEU A 71 12.32 -3.69 2.48
CA LEU A 71 12.29 -3.96 1.05
C LEU A 71 13.72 -3.89 0.53
N GLY A 72 14.11 -4.91 -0.22
CA GLY A 72 15.35 -4.93 -1.00
C GLY A 72 14.99 -5.23 -2.45
N TYR A 73 15.70 -4.60 -3.36
CA TYR A 73 15.63 -4.89 -4.79
C TYR A 73 17.05 -4.86 -5.34
N ASP A 74 17.32 -5.74 -6.30
CA ASP A 74 18.57 -5.67 -7.04
C ASP A 74 18.43 -4.51 -8.04
N ALA A 75 19.17 -3.43 -7.80
CA ALA A 75 19.38 -2.43 -8.83
C ALA A 75 20.39 -3.03 -9.82
N PRO A 76 20.09 -3.09 -11.13
CA PRO A 76 21.14 -3.38 -12.09
C PRO A 76 22.22 -2.33 -11.90
N ASP A 77 23.49 -2.76 -11.85
CA ASP A 77 24.60 -1.82 -11.84
C ASP A 77 24.45 -0.89 -13.04
N CYS A 78 24.08 0.37 -12.78
CA CYS A 78 24.36 1.43 -13.74
C CYS A 78 25.88 1.56 -13.73
N THR A 79 26.54 0.75 -14.56
CA THR A 79 27.91 0.98 -14.97
C THR A 79 27.89 2.28 -15.78
N GLU A 80 27.89 3.40 -15.07
CA GLU A 80 28.34 4.65 -15.63
C GLU A 80 29.83 4.48 -15.87
N GLU A 81 30.18 4.02 -17.07
CA GLU A 81 31.47 4.28 -17.68
C GLU A 81 31.55 5.80 -17.87
N THR A 82 31.83 6.52 -16.79
CA THR A 82 32.37 7.87 -16.87
C THR A 82 33.80 7.72 -17.36
N ASN A 83 33.92 7.65 -18.68
CA ASN A 83 35.20 7.82 -19.35
C ASN A 83 35.68 9.26 -19.05
N THR A 84 36.40 9.39 -17.95
CA THR A 84 37.24 10.54 -17.68
C THR A 84 38.50 10.34 -18.51
N GLU A 85 38.51 10.95 -19.69
CA GLU A 85 39.77 11.36 -20.32
C GLU A 85 39.76 12.87 -20.51
N GLU A 86 40.87 13.44 -20.05
CA GLU A 86 41.10 14.84 -19.75
C GLU A 86 41.38 15.70 -21.00
N SER A 87 41.24 17.01 -20.78
CA SER A 87 41.99 18.10 -21.41
C SER A 87 41.65 18.46 -22.85
N HIS A 88 41.18 19.69 -23.06
CA HIS A 88 41.96 20.69 -23.82
C HIS A 88 41.67 22.12 -23.29
N PRO A 89 42.64 23.05 -23.38
CA PRO A 89 42.86 24.11 -22.40
C PRO A 89 42.38 25.51 -22.84
N ALA A 90 42.43 26.43 -21.86
CA ALA A 90 42.66 27.87 -22.01
C ALA A 90 41.59 28.73 -22.72
N ALA A 91 40.73 29.35 -21.92
CA ALA A 91 40.40 30.76 -22.09
C ALA A 91 40.08 31.38 -20.72
N VAL A 92 41.06 32.12 -20.19
CA VAL A 92 40.96 32.94 -18.99
C VAL A 92 40.53 34.35 -19.43
N LEU A 93 39.72 34.99 -18.56
CA LEU A 93 39.42 36.43 -18.38
C LEU A 93 38.08 36.95 -18.93
N PRO A 94 37.48 38.02 -18.32
CA PRO A 94 37.58 38.50 -16.93
C PRO A 94 36.20 38.72 -16.27
N ARG A 95 36.21 38.96 -14.96
CA ARG A 95 35.07 39.42 -14.17
C ARG A 95 34.80 40.91 -14.46
N THR A 96 33.53 41.27 -14.65
CA THR A 96 33.03 42.64 -14.53
C THR A 96 31.69 42.62 -13.81
N ASP A 97 31.75 43.16 -12.59
CA ASP A 97 30.77 43.98 -11.87
C ASP A 97 29.27 43.74 -12.03
N THR A 98 28.67 43.42 -10.88
CA THR A 98 27.47 44.04 -10.29
C THR A 98 26.66 44.98 -11.19
N GLN A 99 25.42 44.59 -11.49
CA GLN A 99 24.29 45.50 -11.41
C GLN A 99 23.07 44.81 -10.80
N VAL A 100 22.60 45.43 -9.71
CA VAL A 100 21.29 45.27 -9.08
C VAL A 100 20.37 46.30 -9.72
N GLU A 101 19.22 45.89 -10.24
CA GLU A 101 18.02 46.73 -10.52
C GLU A 101 16.84 45.76 -10.70
N THR A 102 16.05 45.52 -9.65
CA THR A 102 14.80 46.20 -9.26
C THR A 102 13.64 46.06 -10.25
N ASP A 103 12.53 45.57 -9.67
CA ASP A 103 11.13 45.73 -10.07
C ASP A 103 10.55 44.83 -11.17
N ALA A 104 9.90 43.75 -10.73
CA ALA A 104 8.70 43.21 -11.39
C ALA A 104 7.87 42.36 -10.40
N LYS A 105 6.96 43.05 -9.73
CA LYS A 105 5.77 42.55 -9.04
C LYS A 105 5.13 41.34 -9.74
N THR A 106 5.16 40.17 -9.10
CA THR A 106 4.32 39.00 -9.45
C THR A 106 3.69 38.47 -8.15
N PRO A 107 2.37 38.22 -8.12
CA PRO A 107 1.64 38.00 -6.88
C PRO A 107 1.99 36.65 -6.26
N VAL A 108 2.12 36.64 -4.93
CA VAL A 108 2.23 35.43 -4.11
C VAL A 108 0.92 34.67 -4.25
N ALA A 109 0.92 33.64 -5.09
CA ALA A 109 -0.16 32.67 -5.15
C ALA A 109 -0.19 31.89 -3.83
N GLU A 110 -1.25 32.15 -3.09
CA GLU A 110 -1.71 31.46 -1.90
C GLU A 110 -1.66 29.94 -2.09
N VAL A 111 -0.78 29.28 -1.34
CA VAL A 111 -0.71 27.81 -1.28
C VAL A 111 -1.93 27.32 -0.52
N MET A 112 -2.99 26.97 -1.25
CA MET A 112 -4.15 26.28 -0.69
C MET A 112 -3.76 24.87 -0.19
N PRO A 113 -4.31 24.40 0.95
CA PRO A 113 -4.05 23.05 1.42
C PRO A 113 -4.76 22.01 0.53
N ILE A 114 -4.02 21.01 0.04
CA ILE A 114 -4.46 19.90 -0.84
C ILE A 114 -5.39 18.90 -0.11
N THR A 115 -5.97 19.26 1.03
CA THR A 115 -6.68 18.31 1.91
C THR A 115 -8.15 18.06 1.57
N ALA A 116 -8.73 18.69 0.54
CA ALA A 116 -10.18 18.56 0.26
C ALA A 116 -10.55 17.77 -1.02
N ALA A 117 -9.65 17.59 -1.99
CA ALA A 117 -10.03 17.04 -3.31
C ALA A 117 -9.84 15.51 -3.45
N PHE A 118 -9.02 14.86 -2.61
CA PHE A 118 -8.75 13.42 -2.76
C PHE A 118 -9.86 12.51 -2.18
N ASN A 119 -10.84 13.09 -1.47
CA ASN A 119 -11.85 12.33 -0.73
C ASN A 119 -13.16 12.11 -1.51
N GLN A 120 -13.39 12.79 -2.63
CA GLN A 120 -14.63 12.58 -3.41
C GLN A 120 -14.51 11.37 -4.36
N GLN A 121 -13.35 11.20 -5.01
CA GLN A 121 -13.15 10.15 -6.02
C GLN A 121 -13.13 8.74 -5.40
N GLY A 122 -12.62 8.58 -4.18
CA GLY A 122 -12.54 7.29 -3.49
C GLY A 122 -13.89 6.75 -2.99
N HIS A 123 -14.85 7.64 -2.71
CA HIS A 123 -16.19 7.25 -2.27
C HIS A 123 -17.06 6.70 -3.41
N ASP A 124 -16.90 7.22 -4.62
CA ASP A 124 -17.71 6.85 -5.79
C ASP A 124 -17.36 5.43 -6.31
N TYR A 125 -16.06 5.09 -6.34
CA TYR A 125 -15.62 3.73 -6.71
C TYR A 125 -16.09 2.65 -5.72
N GLY A 126 -16.28 3.00 -4.45
CA GLY A 126 -16.76 2.07 -3.43
C GLY A 126 -18.23 1.69 -3.61
N GLU A 127 -19.07 2.68 -3.90
CA GLU A 127 -20.51 2.49 -4.14
C GLU A 127 -20.78 1.69 -5.43
N GLU A 128 -20.05 1.99 -6.51
CA GLU A 128 -20.22 1.29 -7.79
C GLU A 128 -19.87 -0.21 -7.68
N LEU A 129 -18.80 -0.55 -6.96
CA LEU A 129 -18.41 -1.95 -6.73
C LEU A 129 -19.43 -2.69 -5.86
N GLN A 130 -19.98 -2.04 -4.83
CA GLN A 130 -21.02 -2.63 -3.99
C GLN A 130 -22.34 -2.83 -4.75
N SER A 131 -22.68 -1.93 -5.67
CA SER A 131 -23.84 -2.08 -6.55
C SER A 131 -23.66 -3.26 -7.51
N LYS A 132 -22.52 -3.34 -8.21
CA LYS A 132 -22.20 -4.46 -9.12
C LYS A 132 -22.17 -5.82 -8.40
N LEU A 133 -21.62 -5.89 -7.19
CA LEU A 133 -21.64 -7.11 -6.36
C LEU A 133 -23.06 -7.51 -5.94
N ARG A 134 -23.92 -6.54 -5.63
CA ARG A 134 -25.32 -6.77 -5.26
C ARG A 134 -26.14 -7.27 -6.45
N GLU A 135 -25.95 -6.67 -7.62
CA GLU A 135 -26.60 -7.09 -8.86
C GLU A 135 -26.14 -8.49 -9.30
N PHE A 136 -24.85 -8.78 -9.23
CA PHE A 136 -24.31 -10.09 -9.52
C PHE A 136 -24.87 -11.17 -8.58
N ARG A 137 -24.95 -10.87 -7.28
CA ARG A 137 -25.57 -11.77 -6.29
C ARG A 137 -27.06 -12.02 -6.58
N LYS A 138 -27.78 -10.97 -6.96
CA LYS A 138 -29.22 -11.06 -7.32
C LYS A 138 -29.43 -11.84 -8.62
N SER A 139 -28.54 -11.68 -9.59
CA SER A 139 -28.54 -12.45 -10.84
C SER A 139 -28.29 -13.94 -10.58
N MET A 140 -27.34 -14.29 -9.71
CA MET A 140 -27.13 -15.69 -9.33
C MET A 140 -28.29 -16.30 -8.55
N SER A 141 -28.97 -15.55 -7.67
CA SER A 141 -30.13 -16.08 -6.94
C SER A 141 -31.32 -16.38 -7.85
N VAL A 142 -31.56 -15.54 -8.87
CA VAL A 142 -32.60 -15.77 -9.87
C VAL A 142 -32.28 -17.01 -10.72
N SER A 143 -31.03 -17.15 -11.17
CA SER A 143 -30.60 -18.31 -11.96
C SER A 143 -30.70 -19.64 -11.20
N THR A 144 -30.54 -19.65 -9.87
CA THR A 144 -30.70 -20.86 -9.06
C THR A 144 -32.16 -21.24 -8.82
N GLU A 145 -33.06 -20.26 -8.66
CA GLU A 145 -34.49 -20.54 -8.48
C GLU A 145 -35.14 -21.07 -9.77
N ASP A 146 -34.73 -20.55 -10.93
CA ASP A 146 -35.19 -21.04 -12.23
C ASP A 146 -34.69 -22.47 -12.52
N TYR A 147 -33.46 -22.79 -12.11
CA TYR A 147 -32.91 -24.14 -12.22
C TYR A 147 -33.65 -25.15 -11.33
N LEU A 148 -34.00 -24.75 -10.09
CA LEU A 148 -34.75 -25.61 -9.16
C LEU A 148 -36.22 -25.79 -9.58
N LYS A 149 -36.85 -24.79 -10.20
CA LYS A 149 -38.20 -24.93 -10.78
C LYS A 149 -38.22 -25.84 -12.02
N GLY A 150 -37.16 -25.84 -12.82
CA GLY A 150 -37.01 -26.78 -13.95
C GLY A 150 -36.85 -28.23 -13.50
N LEU A 151 -36.24 -28.47 -12.35
CA LEU A 151 -36.06 -29.81 -11.76
C LEU A 151 -37.30 -30.35 -11.04
N SER A 152 -38.24 -29.50 -10.60
CA SER A 152 -39.49 -29.95 -9.95
C SER A 152 -40.66 -30.22 -10.90
N ALA A 153 -40.45 -30.05 -12.22
CA ALA A 153 -41.49 -30.15 -13.25
C ALA A 153 -41.24 -31.30 -14.25
N SER A 154 -40.38 -32.28 -13.93
CA SER A 154 -40.21 -33.54 -14.69
C SER A 154 -40.57 -34.75 -13.85
#